data_AF-A0A6A7L6S8-F1
#
_entry.id   AF-A0A6A7L6S8-F1
#
_cell.length_a   1.000
_cell.length_b   1.000
_cell.length_c   1.000
_cell.angle_alpha   90.00
_cell.angle_beta   90.00
_cell.angle_gamma   90.00
#
_symmetry.space_group_name_H-M   'P 1'
#
loop_
_entity.id
_entity.type
_entity.pdbx_description
1 polymer ?
#
loop_
_entity_poly.entity_id
_entity_poly.type
_entity_poly.pdbx_seq_one_letter_code
_entity_poly.pdbx_strand_id
1 'polypeptide(L)'
;MCRKRQIVQRSVLALGVLFTVSHAAEAGPPLICRQFDAGTASVLPWSTATDWKAPDRSYDVARLTADTLRLLSDDAPVLARMENLRRATIYAAQDRRVAAELLAAVLGRALTAAAEGSPDPLAWFDAGYLIESYRQASHIYQWDMLSGAERSSWMLRSEPEGLDGYHFVRKALDLGGSHPEMEFAASLMKEGSISADHRQRAVAGAKAGSLLAKNLAS
;
A
#
# COMPACT_ATOMS: atom_id res chain seq x y z
N MET A 1 12.54 -81.53 -3.99
CA MET A 1 12.93 -80.24 -4.60
C MET A 1 11.83 -79.83 -5.61
N CYS A 2 10.68 -79.33 -5.16
CA CYS A 2 10.15 -77.94 -5.25
C CYS A 2 10.67 -77.06 -6.40
N ARG A 3 9.94 -76.15 -7.08
CA ARG A 3 8.54 -75.94 -7.53
C ARG A 3 8.55 -74.56 -8.26
N LYS A 4 8.17 -74.51 -9.53
CA LYS A 4 7.27 -73.52 -10.21
C LYS A 4 7.36 -72.02 -9.80
N ARG A 5 7.57 -71.11 -10.77
CA ARG A 5 6.56 -70.14 -11.30
C ARG A 5 7.16 -68.94 -12.06
N GLN A 6 6.66 -68.73 -13.29
CA GLN A 6 6.58 -67.41 -13.93
C GLN A 6 5.64 -66.50 -13.11
N ILE A 7 6.05 -65.26 -12.80
CA ILE A 7 5.14 -64.19 -12.35
C ILE A 7 5.60 -62.85 -12.95
N VAL A 8 4.92 -62.46 -14.03
CA VAL A 8 4.28 -61.15 -14.30
C VAL A 8 5.02 -59.88 -13.85
N GLN A 9 5.43 -59.09 -14.86
CA GLN A 9 5.70 -57.65 -14.79
C GLN A 9 4.68 -56.92 -13.93
N ARG A 10 5.16 -56.26 -12.87
CA ARG A 10 4.41 -55.22 -12.16
C ARG A 10 5.06 -53.88 -12.44
N SER A 11 4.47 -53.13 -13.36
CA SER A 11 4.74 -51.70 -13.53
C SER A 11 4.38 -50.98 -12.24
N VAL A 12 5.38 -50.39 -11.58
CA VAL A 12 5.18 -49.47 -10.45
C VAL A 12 4.89 -48.09 -11.05
N LEU A 13 3.63 -47.68 -11.04
CA LEU A 13 3.23 -46.30 -11.27
C LEU A 13 3.57 -45.50 -9.99
N ALA A 14 4.67 -44.76 -10.03
CA ALA A 14 5.03 -43.81 -8.99
C ALA A 14 4.09 -42.59 -9.07
N LEU A 15 3.17 -42.49 -8.11
CA LEU A 15 2.31 -41.30 -7.96
C LEU A 15 3.10 -40.24 -7.17
N GLY A 16 3.79 -39.36 -7.89
CA GLY A 16 4.48 -38.21 -7.31
C GLY A 16 3.48 -37.16 -6.85
N VAL A 17 3.24 -37.05 -5.54
CA VAL A 17 2.51 -35.92 -4.96
C VAL A 17 3.45 -34.72 -4.96
N LEU A 18 3.29 -33.85 -5.96
CA LEU A 18 3.90 -32.52 -6.00
C LEU A 18 3.18 -31.63 -4.97
N PHE A 19 3.74 -31.52 -3.76
CA PHE A 19 3.39 -30.42 -2.86
C PHE A 19 4.00 -29.14 -3.44
N THR A 20 3.20 -28.39 -4.22
CA THR A 20 3.53 -27.01 -4.54
C THR A 20 3.34 -26.19 -3.26
N VAL A 21 4.42 -26.01 -2.51
CA VAL A 21 4.48 -24.98 -1.47
C VAL A 21 4.48 -23.65 -2.22
N SER A 22 3.29 -23.09 -2.43
CA SER A 22 3.12 -21.71 -2.85
C SER A 22 3.70 -20.84 -1.74
N HIS A 23 4.99 -20.51 -1.86
CA HIS A 23 5.56 -19.43 -1.08
C HIS A 23 4.80 -18.19 -1.56
N ALA A 24 3.87 -17.68 -0.75
CA ALA A 24 3.50 -16.29 -0.86
C ALA A 24 4.81 -15.53 -0.66
N ALA A 25 5.42 -15.11 -1.77
CA ALA A 25 6.50 -14.15 -1.70
C ALA A 25 5.90 -12.94 -1.01
N GLU A 26 6.27 -12.73 0.25
CA GLU A 26 5.81 -11.62 1.07
C GLU A 26 6.32 -10.36 0.38
N ALA A 27 5.45 -9.74 -0.42
CA ALA A 27 5.80 -8.82 -1.50
C ALA A 27 6.22 -7.43 -0.99
N GLY A 28 6.89 -7.36 0.17
CA GLY A 28 7.26 -6.12 0.85
C GLY A 28 6.09 -5.42 1.54
N PRO A 29 6.36 -4.28 2.22
CA PRO A 29 5.32 -3.50 2.87
C PRO A 29 4.20 -3.10 1.89
N PRO A 30 2.94 -3.50 2.15
CA PRO A 30 1.91 -3.53 1.12
C PRO A 30 1.36 -2.16 0.70
N LEU A 31 1.58 -1.09 1.47
CA LEU A 31 1.21 0.28 1.08
C LEU A 31 2.18 0.86 0.05
N ILE A 32 3.45 0.45 0.07
CA ILE A 32 4.49 1.00 -0.80
C ILE A 32 4.76 0.09 -2.00
N CYS A 33 4.88 -1.22 -1.76
CA CYS A 33 5.31 -2.17 -2.78
C CYS A 33 4.18 -2.57 -3.75
N ARG A 34 2.92 -2.30 -3.40
CA ARG A 34 1.77 -2.62 -4.28
C ARG A 34 1.24 -1.37 -4.96
N GLN A 35 1.17 -1.40 -6.29
CA GLN A 35 0.52 -0.36 -7.08
C GLN A 35 -1.00 -0.54 -7.00
N PHE A 36 -1.74 0.56 -6.92
CA PHE A 36 -3.20 0.53 -6.88
C PHE A 36 -3.80 0.97 -8.22
N ASP A 37 -4.77 0.20 -8.73
CA ASP A 37 -5.55 0.57 -9.92
C ASP A 37 -6.52 1.70 -9.54
N ALA A 38 -6.19 2.90 -10.00
CA ALA A 38 -6.98 4.12 -9.83
C ALA A 38 -7.98 4.36 -11.00
N GLY A 39 -8.11 3.42 -11.93
CA GLY A 39 -8.94 3.55 -13.13
C GLY A 39 -8.47 4.71 -14.02
N THR A 40 -9.38 5.64 -14.29
CA THR A 40 -9.09 6.84 -15.11
C THR A 40 -8.74 8.07 -14.28
N ALA A 41 -8.65 7.94 -12.95
CA ALA A 41 -8.31 9.06 -12.08
C ALA A 41 -6.87 9.53 -12.32
N SER A 42 -6.64 10.83 -12.19
CA SER A 42 -5.30 11.40 -12.31
C SER A 42 -4.43 10.96 -11.13
N VAL A 43 -3.20 10.54 -11.44
CA VAL A 43 -2.19 10.19 -10.44
C VAL A 43 -0.84 10.84 -10.77
N LEU A 44 0.02 11.01 -9.77
CA LEU A 44 1.37 11.54 -9.95
C LEU A 44 2.11 10.78 -11.06
N PRO A 45 2.94 11.46 -11.88
CA PRO A 45 3.71 10.80 -12.93
C PRO A 45 4.50 9.59 -12.41
N TRP A 46 4.62 8.57 -13.24
CA TRP A 46 5.37 7.36 -12.92
C TRP A 46 6.07 6.88 -14.17
N SER A 47 7.20 6.20 -14.00
CA SER A 47 7.86 5.60 -15.16
C SER A 47 7.00 4.47 -15.73
N THR A 48 7.22 4.12 -16.99
CA THR A 48 6.56 2.96 -17.63
C THR A 48 7.11 1.61 -17.15
N ALA A 49 8.04 1.59 -16.19
CA ALA A 49 8.59 0.36 -15.64
C ALA A 49 7.58 -0.32 -14.71
N THR A 50 7.58 -1.65 -14.71
CA THR A 50 6.73 -2.48 -13.85
C THR A 50 7.21 -2.55 -12.40
N ASP A 51 8.26 -1.79 -12.05
CA ASP A 51 8.84 -1.78 -10.71
C ASP A 51 8.04 -0.85 -9.78
N TRP A 52 7.84 -1.32 -8.55
CA TRP A 52 7.06 -0.63 -7.51
C TRP A 52 7.74 0.65 -7.04
N LYS A 53 9.06 0.78 -7.23
CA LYS A 53 9.91 1.92 -6.86
C LYS A 53 10.58 2.61 -8.05
N ALA A 54 9.87 2.76 -9.17
CA ALA A 54 10.35 3.45 -10.36
C ALA A 54 9.67 4.82 -10.61
N PRO A 55 9.98 5.85 -9.79
CA PRO A 55 9.50 7.21 -10.02
C PRO A 55 9.98 7.74 -11.38
N ASP A 56 9.20 8.64 -11.97
CA ASP A 56 9.62 9.37 -13.16
C ASP A 56 10.77 10.31 -12.78
N ARG A 57 11.96 10.08 -13.35
CA ARG A 57 13.17 10.86 -13.04
C ARG A 57 13.13 12.29 -13.60
N SER A 58 12.20 12.58 -14.51
CA SER A 58 11.98 13.92 -15.05
C SER A 58 11.01 14.76 -14.21
N TYR A 59 10.35 14.14 -13.22
CA TYR A 59 9.44 14.84 -12.33
C TYR A 59 10.20 15.83 -11.41
N ASP A 60 9.73 17.07 -11.37
CA ASP A 60 10.26 18.10 -10.47
C ASP A 60 9.73 17.89 -9.05
N VAL A 61 10.55 17.25 -8.21
CA VAL A 61 10.21 16.91 -6.81
C VAL A 61 9.92 18.16 -5.96
N ALA A 62 10.37 19.36 -6.35
CA ALA A 62 10.00 20.59 -5.65
C ALA A 62 8.49 20.91 -5.75
N ARG A 63 7.79 20.33 -6.73
CA ARG A 63 6.33 20.49 -6.90
C ARG A 63 5.51 19.43 -6.16
N LEU A 64 6.17 18.44 -5.55
CA LEU A 64 5.52 17.25 -5.03
C LEU A 64 4.36 17.57 -4.09
N THR A 65 4.58 18.43 -3.11
CA THR A 65 3.55 18.79 -2.12
C THR A 65 2.34 19.43 -2.77
N ALA A 66 2.55 20.43 -3.64
CA ALA A 66 1.47 21.14 -4.31
C ALA A 66 0.68 20.23 -5.26
N ASP A 67 1.37 19.41 -6.06
CA ASP A 67 0.72 18.49 -6.99
C ASP A 67 -0.03 17.39 -6.24
N THR A 68 0.54 16.86 -5.14
CA THR A 68 -0.12 15.84 -4.31
C THR A 68 -1.40 16.40 -3.71
N LEU A 69 -1.38 17.59 -3.10
CA LEU A 69 -2.58 18.19 -2.53
C LEU A 69 -3.67 18.44 -3.58
N ARG A 70 -3.29 18.87 -4.79
CA ARG A 70 -4.24 19.05 -5.90
C ARG A 70 -4.88 17.72 -6.33
N LEU A 71 -4.12 16.62 -6.30
CA LEU A 71 -4.59 15.27 -6.64
C LEU A 71 -5.39 14.59 -5.52
N LEU A 72 -5.38 15.17 -4.31
CA LEU A 72 -6.19 14.79 -3.15
C LEU A 72 -7.41 15.70 -2.97
N SER A 73 -7.90 16.29 -4.07
CA SER A 73 -9.13 17.09 -4.14
C SER A 73 -10.34 16.32 -3.63
N ASP A 74 -11.39 17.00 -3.19
CA ASP A 74 -12.55 16.37 -2.52
C ASP A 74 -13.23 15.27 -3.34
N ASP A 75 -13.20 15.37 -4.67
CA ASP A 75 -13.76 14.40 -5.61
C ASP A 75 -12.83 13.23 -5.96
N ALA A 76 -11.58 13.25 -5.48
CA ALA A 76 -10.62 12.17 -5.75
C ALA A 76 -11.07 10.85 -5.08
N PRO A 77 -11.24 9.75 -5.85
CA PRO A 77 -11.58 8.45 -5.30
C PRO A 77 -10.51 7.94 -4.33
N VAL A 78 -10.91 7.20 -3.28
CA VAL A 78 -9.97 6.69 -2.26
C VAL A 78 -8.81 5.89 -2.86
N LEU A 79 -9.06 5.01 -3.85
CA LEU A 79 -8.00 4.26 -4.51
C LEU A 79 -6.99 5.17 -5.25
N ALA A 80 -7.45 6.29 -5.82
CA ALA A 80 -6.57 7.28 -6.43
C ALA A 80 -5.75 8.04 -5.38
N ARG A 81 -6.35 8.35 -4.22
CA ARG A 81 -5.63 8.93 -3.07
C ARG A 81 -4.52 8.00 -2.58
N MET A 82 -4.83 6.72 -2.43
CA MET A 82 -3.87 5.68 -2.05
C MET A 82 -2.69 5.62 -3.02
N GLU A 83 -2.95 5.54 -4.34
CA GLU A 83 -1.89 5.50 -5.34
C GLU A 83 -1.07 6.80 -5.37
N ASN A 84 -1.71 7.96 -5.22
CA ASN A 84 -1.01 9.24 -5.16
C ASN A 84 -0.11 9.34 -3.93
N LEU A 85 -0.60 8.98 -2.74
CA LEU A 85 0.18 9.01 -1.50
C LEU A 85 1.31 7.98 -1.50
N ARG A 86 1.10 6.82 -2.12
CA ARG A 86 2.15 5.82 -2.36
C ARG A 86 3.26 6.41 -3.24
N ARG A 87 2.93 6.92 -4.42
CA ARG A 87 3.90 7.54 -5.34
C ARG A 87 4.60 8.73 -4.67
N ALA A 88 3.84 9.57 -3.98
CA ALA A 88 4.37 10.73 -3.28
C ALA A 88 5.36 10.32 -2.19
N THR A 89 5.09 9.24 -1.46
CA THR A 89 6.05 8.69 -0.49
C THR A 89 7.37 8.29 -1.16
N ILE A 90 7.33 7.67 -2.34
CA ILE A 90 8.54 7.25 -3.06
C ILE A 90 9.32 8.46 -3.61
N TYR A 91 8.64 9.50 -4.09
CA TYR A 91 9.31 10.76 -4.45
C TYR A 91 9.92 11.45 -3.22
N ALA A 92 9.14 11.59 -2.15
CA ALA A 92 9.56 12.21 -0.89
C ALA A 92 10.73 11.46 -0.22
N ALA A 93 10.82 10.14 -0.42
CA ALA A 93 11.91 9.34 0.11
C ALA A 93 13.29 9.74 -0.42
N GLN A 94 13.39 10.61 -1.42
CA GLN A 94 14.67 11.09 -1.96
C GLN A 94 15.14 12.42 -1.32
N ASP A 95 14.25 13.16 -0.66
CA ASP A 95 14.55 14.47 -0.06
C ASP A 95 13.79 14.65 1.27
N ARG A 96 14.54 14.72 2.38
CA ARG A 96 13.96 14.87 3.73
C ARG A 96 13.12 16.13 3.89
N ARG A 97 13.52 17.24 3.25
CA ARG A 97 12.81 18.51 3.36
C ARG A 97 11.45 18.37 2.68
N VAL A 98 11.42 17.82 1.47
CA VAL A 98 10.17 17.57 0.74
C VAL A 98 9.27 16.59 1.50
N ALA A 99 9.85 15.55 2.11
CA ALA A 99 9.07 14.64 2.96
C ALA A 99 8.43 15.34 4.16
N ALA A 100 9.19 16.19 4.86
CA ALA A 100 8.67 16.96 5.98
C ALA A 100 7.59 17.95 5.55
N GLU A 101 7.79 18.66 4.44
CA GLU A 101 6.82 19.59 3.86
C GLU A 101 5.51 18.88 3.47
N LEU A 102 5.61 17.74 2.79
CA LEU A 102 4.44 16.94 2.41
C LEU A 102 3.66 16.45 3.63
N LEU A 103 4.35 15.88 4.63
CA LEU A 103 3.72 15.41 5.86
C LEU A 103 3.02 16.55 6.60
N ALA A 104 3.70 17.68 6.78
CA ALA A 104 3.13 18.86 7.45
C ALA A 104 1.89 19.38 6.71
N ALA A 105 1.92 19.42 5.38
CA ALA A 105 0.81 19.91 4.58
C ALA A 105 -0.42 18.99 4.62
N VAL A 106 -0.22 17.67 4.48
CA VAL A 106 -1.32 16.70 4.52
C VAL A 106 -1.91 16.60 5.93
N LEU A 107 -1.08 16.52 6.97
CA LEU A 107 -1.54 16.49 8.35
C LEU A 107 -2.24 17.81 8.75
N GLY A 108 -1.69 18.94 8.30
CA GLY A 108 -2.24 20.27 8.56
C GLY A 108 -3.67 20.43 8.07
N ARG A 109 -4.05 19.84 6.93
CA ARG A 109 -5.44 19.82 6.43
C ARG A 109 -6.40 19.17 7.42
N ALA A 110 -6.05 17.98 7.93
CA ALA A 110 -6.88 17.24 8.87
C ALA A 110 -7.05 17.99 10.20
N LEU A 111 -5.95 18.58 10.71
CA LEU A 111 -5.95 19.33 11.96
C LEU A 111 -6.73 20.66 11.85
N THR A 112 -6.57 21.38 10.73
CA THR A 112 -7.27 22.65 10.49
C THR A 112 -8.77 22.43 10.40
N ALA A 113 -9.22 21.47 9.58
CA ALA A 113 -10.64 21.14 9.45
C ALA A 113 -11.26 20.73 10.80
N ALA A 114 -10.52 19.97 11.62
CA ALA A 114 -10.98 19.62 12.96
C ALA A 114 -11.05 20.82 13.91
N ALA A 115 -10.08 21.74 13.87
CA ALA A 115 -10.07 22.95 14.68
C ALA A 115 -11.19 23.92 14.30
N GLU A 116 -11.60 23.94 13.03
CA GLU A 116 -12.72 24.72 12.51
C GLU A 116 -14.10 24.08 12.81
N GLY A 117 -14.13 22.93 13.49
CA GLY A 117 -15.37 22.24 13.87
C GLY A 117 -16.02 21.46 12.74
N SER A 118 -15.32 21.26 11.61
CA SER A 118 -15.80 20.52 10.45
C SER A 118 -14.79 19.43 10.05
N PRO A 119 -14.56 18.41 10.91
CA PRO A 119 -13.56 17.39 10.65
C PRO A 119 -13.87 16.63 9.36
N ASP A 120 -12.95 16.69 8.39
CA ASP A 120 -13.07 16.01 7.10
C ASP A 120 -12.53 14.56 7.18
N PRO A 121 -13.36 13.53 6.97
CA PRO A 121 -12.93 12.14 6.93
C PRO A 121 -11.79 11.89 5.93
N LEU A 122 -11.82 12.53 4.75
CA LEU A 122 -10.83 12.29 3.71
C LEU A 122 -9.47 12.91 4.07
N ALA A 123 -9.45 14.10 4.68
CA ALA A 123 -8.21 14.66 5.22
C ALA A 123 -7.59 13.76 6.32
N TRP A 124 -8.40 13.20 7.22
CA TRP A 124 -7.90 12.23 8.22
C TRP A 124 -7.37 10.95 7.58
N PHE A 125 -8.05 10.45 6.55
CA PHE A 125 -7.60 9.31 5.77
C PHE A 125 -6.24 9.59 5.10
N ASP A 126 -6.13 10.70 4.38
CA ASP A 126 -4.92 11.08 3.65
C ASP A 126 -3.71 11.19 4.61
N ALA A 127 -3.91 11.84 5.77
CA ALA A 127 -2.89 11.98 6.79
C ALA A 127 -2.46 10.62 7.36
N GLY A 128 -3.43 9.78 7.75
CA GLY A 128 -3.14 8.45 8.29
C GLY A 128 -2.42 7.55 7.29
N TYR A 129 -2.86 7.56 6.03
CA TYR A 129 -2.26 6.78 4.96
C TYR A 129 -0.83 7.21 4.67
N LEU A 130 -0.55 8.52 4.61
CA LEU A 130 0.81 9.03 4.40
C LEU A 130 1.75 8.64 5.55
N ILE A 131 1.29 8.75 6.80
CA ILE A 131 2.08 8.38 7.99
C ILE A 131 2.46 6.90 7.94
N GLU A 132 1.51 6.01 7.66
CA GLU A 132 1.81 4.58 7.54
C GLU A 132 2.66 4.25 6.31
N SER A 133 2.49 5.00 5.22
CA SER A 133 3.36 4.89 4.04
C SER A 133 4.80 5.26 4.39
N TYR A 134 5.03 6.33 5.17
CA TYR A 134 6.36 6.73 5.64
C TYR A 134 6.98 5.70 6.58
N ARG A 135 6.17 5.10 7.46
CA ARG A 135 6.61 3.98 8.30
C ARG A 135 7.07 2.79 7.46
N GLN A 136 6.26 2.36 6.50
CA GLN A 136 6.61 1.27 5.59
C GLN A 136 7.82 1.60 4.69
N ALA A 137 7.96 2.85 4.26
CA ALA A 137 9.15 3.35 3.55
C ALA A 137 10.43 3.26 4.41
N SER A 138 10.32 3.47 5.73
CA SER A 138 11.45 3.26 6.65
C SER A 138 11.80 1.77 6.79
N HIS A 139 10.80 0.88 6.79
CA HIS A 139 11.01 -0.58 6.83
C HIS A 139 11.70 -1.08 5.55
N ILE A 140 11.36 -0.54 4.38
CA ILE A 140 12.09 -0.82 3.12
C ILE A 140 13.60 -0.58 3.28
N TYR A 141 13.99 0.51 3.95
CA TYR A 141 15.40 0.79 4.22
C TYR A 141 15.99 -0.17 5.27
N GLN A 142 15.25 -0.48 6.32
CA GLN A 142 15.72 -1.33 7.43
C GLN A 142 15.84 -2.81 7.02
N TRP A 143 14.97 -3.30 6.13
CA TRP A 143 14.96 -4.66 5.61
C TRP A 143 15.83 -4.85 4.37
N ASP A 144 16.66 -3.86 4.03
CA ASP A 144 17.61 -3.89 2.92
C ASP A 144 16.99 -4.22 1.55
N MET A 145 15.78 -3.68 1.29
CA MET A 145 15.05 -3.87 0.03
C MET A 145 15.51 -2.92 -1.11
N LEU A 146 16.64 -2.24 -0.90
CA LEU A 146 17.18 -1.21 -1.79
C LEU A 146 18.57 -1.63 -2.27
N SER A 147 18.85 -1.44 -3.55
CA SER A 147 20.22 -1.53 -4.08
C SER A 147 21.12 -0.44 -3.47
N GLY A 148 22.44 -0.57 -3.59
CA GLY A 148 23.37 0.39 -2.98
C GLY A 148 23.16 1.85 -3.42
N ALA A 149 22.81 2.08 -4.70
CA ALA A 149 22.53 3.42 -5.22
C ALA A 149 21.18 3.98 -4.72
N GLU A 150 20.16 3.12 -4.58
CA GLU A 150 18.86 3.51 -4.02
C GLU A 150 18.99 3.80 -2.53
N ARG A 151 19.72 2.95 -1.79
CA ARG A 151 19.92 3.09 -0.35
C ARG A 151 20.62 4.40 0.01
N SER A 152 21.57 4.84 -0.81
CA SER A 152 22.30 6.09 -0.60
C SER A 152 21.42 7.33 -0.82
N SER A 153 20.44 7.25 -1.72
CA SER A 153 19.46 8.32 -1.97
C SER A 153 18.18 8.22 -1.13
N TRP A 154 17.92 7.10 -0.46
CA TRP A 154 16.75 6.93 0.40
C TRP A 154 16.92 7.60 1.77
N MET A 155 16.03 8.54 2.06
CA MET A 155 16.11 9.49 3.15
C MET A 155 15.14 9.19 4.31
N LEU A 156 14.03 8.50 4.03
CA LEU A 156 13.08 8.00 5.04
C LEU A 156 13.65 6.73 5.69
N ARG A 157 14.47 6.90 6.73
CA ARG A 157 15.21 5.80 7.40
C ARG A 157 14.65 5.44 8.78
N SER A 158 13.82 6.31 9.33
CA SER A 158 13.22 6.18 10.65
C SER A 158 11.72 6.37 10.54
N GLU A 159 10.98 5.75 11.45
CA GLU A 159 9.54 5.91 11.53
C GLU A 159 9.15 7.34 11.93
N PRO A 160 7.95 7.80 11.55
CA PRO A 160 7.38 9.05 12.06
C PRO A 160 6.96 8.89 13.53
N GLU A 161 7.90 9.15 14.45
CA GLU A 161 7.69 9.00 15.90
C GLU A 161 6.51 9.83 16.41
N GLY A 162 5.77 9.27 17.37
CA GLY A 162 4.62 9.93 18.00
C GLY A 162 3.37 10.05 17.11
N LEU A 163 3.40 9.55 15.87
CA LEU A 163 2.26 9.56 14.96
C LEU A 163 1.74 8.13 14.69
N ASP A 164 0.45 7.91 14.98
CA ASP A 164 -0.26 6.67 14.68
C ASP A 164 -1.19 6.89 13.48
N GLY A 165 -0.73 6.48 12.30
CA GLY A 165 -1.47 6.69 11.06
C GLY A 165 -2.66 5.76 10.93
N TYR A 166 -2.56 4.53 11.44
CA TYR A 166 -3.70 3.62 11.54
C TYR A 166 -4.82 4.19 12.40
N HIS A 167 -4.50 4.82 13.54
CA HIS A 167 -5.50 5.51 14.35
C HIS A 167 -6.18 6.66 13.59
N PHE A 168 -5.47 7.38 12.73
CA PHE A 168 -6.07 8.44 11.90
C PHE A 168 -6.99 7.87 10.82
N VAL A 169 -6.62 6.74 10.19
CA VAL A 169 -7.52 6.06 9.24
C VAL A 169 -8.76 5.51 9.92
N ARG A 170 -8.64 4.97 11.14
CA ARG A 170 -9.82 4.60 11.94
C ARG A 170 -10.71 5.79 12.23
N LYS A 171 -10.13 6.93 12.62
CA LYS A 171 -10.88 8.17 12.83
C LYS A 171 -11.62 8.60 11.56
N ALA A 172 -11.00 8.45 10.38
CA ALA A 172 -11.66 8.71 9.11
C ALA A 172 -12.88 7.80 8.89
N LEU A 173 -12.75 6.50 9.17
CA LEU A 173 -13.86 5.54 9.11
C LEU A 173 -14.98 5.89 10.11
N ASP A 174 -14.63 6.29 11.33
CA ASP A 174 -15.60 6.68 12.36
C ASP A 174 -16.38 7.95 11.96
N LEU A 175 -15.74 8.90 11.27
CA LEU A 175 -16.37 10.13 10.79
C LEU A 175 -17.18 9.94 9.50
N GLY A 176 -16.65 9.16 8.55
CA GLY A 176 -17.21 8.99 7.20
C GLY A 176 -18.20 7.82 7.09
N GLY A 177 -18.27 6.96 8.09
CA GLY A 177 -19.06 5.73 8.05
C GLY A 177 -18.39 4.62 7.23
N SER A 178 -19.21 3.64 6.81
CA SER A 178 -18.70 2.47 6.08
C SER A 178 -18.12 2.86 4.72
N HIS A 179 -16.81 2.70 4.56
CA HIS A 179 -16.10 3.00 3.31
C HIS A 179 -15.18 1.82 2.92
N PRO A 180 -15.63 0.92 2.03
CA PRO A 180 -14.93 -0.33 1.71
C PRO A 180 -13.47 -0.14 1.22
N GLU A 181 -13.19 0.94 0.51
CA GLU A 181 -11.84 1.29 0.06
C GLU A 181 -10.92 1.73 1.22
N MET A 182 -11.45 2.46 2.21
CA MET A 182 -10.67 2.83 3.40
C MET A 182 -10.45 1.62 4.31
N GLU A 183 -11.44 0.72 4.40
CA GLU A 183 -11.28 -0.59 5.05
C GLU A 183 -10.19 -1.42 4.36
N PHE A 184 -10.14 -1.41 3.02
CA PHE A 184 -9.07 -2.05 2.28
C PHE A 184 -7.71 -1.44 2.64
N ALA A 185 -7.57 -0.12 2.64
CA ALA A 185 -6.34 0.56 3.05
C ALA A 185 -5.92 0.20 4.48
N ALA A 186 -6.85 0.23 5.44
CA ALA A 186 -6.58 -0.15 6.84
C ALA A 186 -6.11 -1.60 6.97
N SER A 187 -6.61 -2.52 6.14
CA SER A 187 -6.14 -3.91 6.11
C SER A 187 -4.66 -4.04 5.73
N LEU A 188 -4.08 -3.05 5.05
CA LEU A 188 -2.68 -3.04 4.62
C LEU A 188 -1.75 -2.38 5.65
N MET A 189 -2.29 -1.77 6.70
CA MET A 189 -1.53 -1.06 7.72
C MET A 189 -1.10 -1.95 8.89
N LYS A 190 -1.79 -3.08 9.09
CA LYS A 190 -1.60 -4.00 10.21
C LYS A 190 -1.47 -5.43 9.70
N GLU A 191 -1.08 -6.32 10.60
CA GLU A 191 -1.05 -7.77 10.37
C GLU A 191 -2.09 -8.48 11.26
N GLY A 192 -2.23 -9.79 11.07
CA GLY A 192 -3.06 -10.64 11.92
C GLY A 192 -4.57 -10.37 11.80
N SER A 193 -5.30 -10.59 12.90
CA SER A 193 -6.76 -10.49 12.92
C SER A 193 -7.28 -9.10 12.55
N ILE A 194 -6.60 -8.04 12.98
CA ILE A 194 -6.99 -6.66 12.65
C ILE A 194 -7.00 -6.45 11.13
N SER A 195 -5.95 -6.91 10.44
CA SER A 195 -5.89 -6.88 8.98
C SER A 195 -7.03 -7.68 8.34
N ALA A 196 -7.26 -8.89 8.83
CA ALA A 196 -8.30 -9.78 8.32
C ALA A 196 -9.71 -9.19 8.46
N ASP A 197 -10.02 -8.56 9.59
CA ASP A 197 -11.32 -7.94 9.85
C ASP A 197 -11.59 -6.77 8.91
N HIS A 198 -10.61 -5.87 8.74
CA HIS A 198 -10.68 -4.78 7.77
C HIS A 198 -10.85 -5.30 6.34
N ARG A 199 -10.08 -6.32 5.97
CA ARG A 199 -10.16 -6.95 4.65
C ARG A 199 -11.53 -7.59 4.40
N GLN A 200 -12.11 -8.24 5.40
CA GLN A 200 -13.45 -8.82 5.28
C GLN A 200 -14.51 -7.73 5.04
N ARG A 201 -14.45 -6.60 5.76
CA ARG A 201 -15.36 -5.46 5.53
C ARG A 201 -15.19 -4.87 4.14
N ALA A 202 -13.95 -4.73 3.66
CA ALA A 202 -13.66 -4.29 2.30
C ALA A 202 -14.27 -5.22 1.25
N VAL A 203 -14.10 -6.54 1.41
CA VAL A 203 -14.67 -7.56 0.51
C VAL A 203 -16.19 -7.52 0.52
N ALA A 204 -16.81 -7.39 1.69
CA ALA A 204 -18.27 -7.33 1.82
C ALA A 204 -18.88 -6.11 1.10
N GLY A 205 -18.14 -5.00 1.03
CA GLY A 205 -18.56 -3.79 0.31
C GLY A 205 -18.14 -3.72 -1.16
N ALA A 206 -17.27 -4.61 -1.63
CA ALA A 206 -16.75 -4.59 -2.99
C ALA A 206 -17.75 -5.19 -3.99
N LYS A 207 -18.23 -4.37 -4.94
CA LYS A 207 -19.08 -4.85 -6.04
C LYS A 207 -18.25 -5.65 -7.05
N ALA A 208 -18.81 -6.72 -7.60
CA ALA A 208 -18.16 -7.49 -8.66
C ALA A 208 -17.77 -6.58 -9.84
N GLY A 209 -16.53 -6.70 -10.32
CA GLY A 209 -15.98 -5.89 -11.42
C GLY A 209 -15.59 -4.44 -11.05
N SER A 210 -15.83 -3.99 -9.82
CA SER A 210 -15.39 -2.67 -9.34
C SER A 210 -13.87 -2.55 -9.26
N LEU A 211 -13.35 -1.32 -9.25
CA LEU A 211 -11.92 -1.07 -9.00
C LEU A 211 -11.48 -1.67 -7.66
N LEU A 212 -12.30 -1.58 -6.62
CA LEU A 212 -11.99 -2.18 -5.32
C LEU A 212 -11.86 -3.71 -5.42
N ALA A 213 -12.77 -4.39 -6.13
CA ALA A 213 -12.68 -5.83 -6.33
C ALA A 213 -11.39 -6.23 -7.09
N LYS A 214 -10.95 -5.43 -8.06
CA LYS A 214 -9.69 -5.66 -8.77
C LYS A 214 -8.48 -5.51 -7.84
N ASN A 215 -8.43 -4.44 -7.05
CA ASN A 215 -7.34 -4.16 -6.10
C ASN A 215 -7.30 -5.18 -4.93
N LEU A 216 -8.44 -5.77 -4.57
CA LEU A 216 -8.50 -6.84 -3.56
C LEU A 216 -7.96 -8.17 -4.09
N ALA A 217 -8.05 -8.40 -5.40
CA ALA A 217 -7.60 -9.63 -6.06
C ALA A 217 -6.11 -9.62 -6.46
N SER A 218 -5.46 -8.45 -6.37
CA SER A 218 -4.03 -8.23 -6.67
C SER A 218 -3.11 -8.37 -5.46
#